data_AF-A0A7Y9HPJ1-F1
#
_entry.id   AF-A0A7Y9HPJ1-F1
#
_cell.length_a   1.000
_cell.length_b   1.000
_cell.length_c   1.000
_cell.angle_alpha   90.00
_cell.angle_beta   90.00
_cell.angle_gamma   90.00
#
_symmetry.space_group_name_H-M   'P 1'
#
loop_
_entity.id
_entity.type
_entity.pdbx_description
1 polymer ?
#
loop_
_entity_poly.entity_id
_entity_poly.type
_entity_poly.pdbx_seq_one_letter_code
_entity_poly.pdbx_strand_id
1 'polypeptide(L)'
;MIEEVQCDIVTAMLNEVRLLLGDEVFHAAVEKVLEAKLRIDWGGQAVYVKKVAIDVHARRRAIRAKYDGTNRRQLQLEFGISRGQFYKDLRSGIDPAVESPISLERRLRRR
;
A
#
# COMPACT_ATOMS: atom_id res chain seq x y z
N MET A 1 -11.18 -2.75 -19.11
CA MET A 1 -9.79 -2.65 -19.58
C MET A 1 -9.27 -1.32 -19.08
N ILE A 2 -8.31 -1.33 -18.17
CA ILE A 2 -7.69 -0.09 -17.66
C ILE A 2 -6.41 0.04 -18.47
N GLU A 3 -6.38 1.00 -19.38
CA GLU A 3 -5.19 1.28 -20.20
C GLU A 3 -4.03 1.67 -19.26
N GLU A 4 -2.95 0.90 -19.33
CA GLU A 4 -1.75 1.14 -18.53
C GLU A 4 -1.00 2.35 -19.07
N VAL A 5 -1.42 3.56 -18.67
CA VAL A 5 -0.64 4.78 -18.96
C VAL A 5 0.63 4.74 -18.12
N GLN A 6 1.77 4.48 -18.75
CA GLN A 6 3.07 4.43 -18.10
C GLN A 6 3.54 5.88 -17.86
N CYS A 7 3.31 6.41 -16.65
CA CYS A 7 3.79 7.73 -16.24
C CYS A 7 5.00 7.58 -15.31
N ASP A 8 6.03 8.41 -15.52
CA ASP A 8 7.21 8.46 -14.65
C ASP A 8 6.89 9.10 -13.28
N ILE A 9 7.78 8.87 -12.30
CA ILE A 9 7.59 9.34 -10.91
C ILE A 9 7.43 10.86 -10.81
N VAL A 10 8.16 11.62 -11.62
CA VAL A 10 8.09 13.09 -11.62
C VAL A 10 6.71 13.52 -12.09
N THR A 11 6.23 12.93 -13.18
CA THR A 11 4.90 13.18 -13.73
C THR A 11 3.81 12.80 -12.72
N ALA A 12 3.96 11.69 -12.00
CA ALA A 12 3.02 11.27 -10.96
C ALA A 12 2.96 12.29 -9.80
N MET A 13 4.12 12.76 -9.32
CA MET A 13 4.19 13.76 -8.24
C MET A 13 3.58 15.10 -8.67
N LEU A 14 3.88 15.58 -9.87
CA LEU A 14 3.33 16.84 -10.36
C LEU A 14 1.80 16.78 -10.50
N ASN A 15 1.27 15.62 -10.92
CA ASN A 15 -0.17 15.41 -10.97
C ASN A 15 -0.83 15.40 -9.59
N GLU A 16 -0.22 14.77 -8.58
CA GLU A 16 -0.72 14.83 -7.19
C GLU A 16 -0.69 16.27 -6.65
N VAL A 17 0.38 17.02 -6.91
CA VAL A 17 0.48 18.43 -6.51
C VAL A 17 -0.60 19.27 -7.18
N ARG A 18 -0.84 19.07 -8.49
CA ARG A 18 -1.92 19.74 -9.21
C ARG A 18 -3.29 19.42 -8.60
N LEU A 19 -3.55 18.15 -8.27
CA LEU A 19 -4.80 17.72 -7.63
C LEU A 19 -5.00 18.35 -6.24
N LEU A 20 -3.94 18.55 -5.47
CA LEU A 20 -4.01 19.08 -4.11
C LEU A 20 -4.10 20.60 -4.05
N LEU A 21 -3.36 21.30 -4.91
CA LEU A 21 -3.23 22.77 -4.86
C LEU A 21 -4.13 23.50 -5.85
N GLY A 22 -4.57 22.83 -6.91
CA GLY A 22 -5.35 23.43 -7.99
C GLY A 22 -4.54 24.39 -8.87
N ASP A 23 -5.13 24.79 -10.00
CA ASP A 23 -4.45 25.55 -11.05
C ASP A 23 -4.16 27.02 -10.67
N GLU A 24 -4.86 27.56 -9.66
CA GLU A 24 -4.64 28.94 -9.18
C GLU A 24 -3.28 29.10 -8.48
N VAL A 25 -2.83 28.06 -7.77
CA VAL A 25 -1.56 28.05 -7.02
C VAL A 25 -0.48 27.31 -7.81
N PHE A 26 -0.85 26.26 -8.53
CA PHE A 26 0.06 25.41 -9.29
C PHE A 26 -0.14 25.55 -10.81
N HIS A 27 0.08 26.77 -11.31
CA HIS A 27 -0.07 27.07 -12.74
C HIS A 27 1.09 26.54 -13.59
N ALA A 28 0.86 26.38 -14.90
CA ALA A 28 1.78 25.72 -15.83
C ALA A 28 3.24 26.25 -15.82
N ALA A 29 3.44 27.55 -15.60
CA ALA A 29 4.79 28.11 -15.50
C ALA A 29 5.57 27.65 -14.25
N VAL A 30 4.90 27.47 -13.10
CA VAL A 30 5.51 26.95 -11.86
C VAL A 30 5.77 25.45 -12.00
N GLU A 31 4.81 24.72 -12.57
CA GLU A 31 4.94 23.29 -12.84
C GLU A 31 6.16 23.01 -13.73
N LYS A 32 6.36 23.76 -14.82
CA LYS A 32 7.48 23.58 -15.74
C LYS A 32 8.84 23.78 -15.07
N VAL A 33 8.95 24.75 -14.15
CA VAL A 33 10.19 25.01 -13.39
C VAL A 33 10.46 23.87 -12.40
N LEU A 34 9.42 23.40 -11.72
CA LEU A 34 9.54 22.26 -10.80
C LEU A 34 9.88 20.98 -11.55
N GLU A 35 9.19 20.68 -12.64
CA GLU A 35 9.47 19.51 -13.47
C GLU A 35 10.94 19.48 -13.90
N ALA A 36 11.50 20.59 -14.40
CA ALA A 36 12.88 20.66 -14.82
C ALA A 36 13.86 20.35 -13.66
N LYS A 37 13.61 20.88 -12.46
CA LYS A 37 14.43 20.60 -11.28
C LYS A 37 14.30 19.14 -10.85
N LEU A 38 13.08 18.63 -10.76
CA LEU A 38 12.81 17.25 -10.33
C LEU A 38 13.37 16.22 -11.32
N ARG A 39 13.36 16.51 -12.63
CA ARG A 39 13.98 15.65 -13.64
C ARG A 39 15.51 15.66 -13.60
N ILE A 40 16.14 16.71 -13.09
CA ILE A 40 17.61 16.72 -12.90
C ILE A 40 17.98 15.81 -11.73
N ASP A 41 17.24 15.89 -10.62
CA ASP A 41 17.57 15.16 -9.39
C ASP A 41 17.05 13.71 -9.40
N TRP A 42 15.92 13.46 -10.07
CA TRP A 42 15.23 12.16 -10.07
C TRP A 42 14.91 11.62 -11.46
N GLY A 43 15.28 12.32 -12.53
CA GLY A 43 15.11 11.81 -13.90
C GLY A 43 16.20 10.80 -14.28
N GLY A 44 15.87 9.92 -15.23
CA GLY A 44 16.79 8.92 -15.77
C GLY A 44 16.65 7.51 -15.18
N GLN A 45 15.93 7.34 -14.07
CA GLN A 45 15.62 6.02 -13.52
C GLN A 45 14.13 5.69 -13.68
N ALA A 46 13.83 4.53 -14.26
CA ALA A 46 12.47 4.00 -14.29
C ALA A 46 12.08 3.53 -12.89
N VAL A 47 11.27 4.33 -12.18
CA VAL A 47 10.78 4.00 -10.84
C VAL A 47 9.39 3.38 -10.94
N TYR A 48 9.19 2.22 -10.31
CA TYR A 48 7.87 1.57 -10.25
C TYR A 48 6.98 2.27 -9.22
N VAL A 49 6.01 3.05 -9.71
CA VAL A 49 4.97 3.67 -8.88
C VAL A 49 3.79 2.72 -8.74
N LYS A 50 3.48 2.26 -7.53
CA LYS A 50 2.29 1.42 -7.27
C LYS A 50 1.03 2.27 -7.39
N LYS A 51 0.30 2.10 -8.49
CA LYS A 51 -0.96 2.82 -8.80
C LYS A 51 -2.14 2.53 -7.85
N VAL A 52 -2.08 1.48 -7.05
CA VAL A 52 -3.16 1.15 -6.12
C VAL A 52 -2.69 1.43 -4.71
N ALA A 53 -3.26 2.48 -4.11
CA ALA A 53 -3.27 2.65 -2.67
C ALA A 53 -4.08 1.49 -2.07
N ILE A 54 -3.42 0.35 -1.85
CA ILE A 54 -4.07 -0.76 -1.17
C ILE A 54 -4.25 -0.32 0.28
N ASP A 55 -5.49 -0.18 0.73
CA ASP A 55 -5.77 0.06 2.15
C ASP A 55 -5.36 -1.18 2.94
N VAL A 56 -4.10 -1.17 3.36
CA VAL A 56 -3.47 -2.24 4.14
C VAL A 56 -4.21 -2.41 5.47
N HIS A 57 -4.75 -1.34 6.05
CA HIS A 57 -5.48 -1.41 7.32
C HIS A 57 -6.84 -2.08 7.13
N ALA A 58 -7.60 -1.73 6.08
CA ALA A 58 -8.83 -2.43 5.74
C ALA A 58 -8.60 -3.90 5.43
N ARG A 59 -7.57 -4.23 4.63
CA ARG A 59 -7.21 -5.63 4.34
C ARG A 59 -6.91 -6.40 5.63
N ARG A 60 -6.11 -5.83 6.54
CA ARG A 60 -5.79 -6.46 7.83
C ARG A 60 -7.02 -6.71 8.69
N ARG A 61 -7.93 -5.73 8.79
CA ARG A 61 -9.20 -5.87 9.53
C ARG A 61 -10.05 -6.99 8.93
N ALA A 62 -10.19 -7.02 7.61
CA ALA A 62 -10.99 -8.03 6.91
C ALA A 62 -10.41 -9.44 7.05
N ILE A 63 -9.09 -9.61 6.90
CA ILE A 63 -8.43 -10.90 7.10
C ILE A 63 -8.69 -11.41 8.52
N ARG A 64 -8.59 -10.56 9.54
CA ARG A 64 -8.80 -10.96 10.93
C ARG A 64 -10.24 -11.33 11.23
N ALA A 65 -11.20 -10.55 10.76
CA ALA A 65 -12.61 -10.82 10.97
C ALA A 65 -13.05 -12.15 10.34
N LYS A 66 -12.41 -12.55 9.23
CA LYS A 66 -12.74 -13.78 8.50
C LYS A 66 -11.87 -14.98 8.85
N TYR A 67 -10.72 -14.80 9.49
CA TYR A 67 -9.78 -15.90 9.74
C TYR A 67 -10.27 -16.83 10.85
N ASP A 68 -10.49 -18.10 10.51
CA ASP A 68 -10.98 -19.14 11.42
C ASP A 68 -9.88 -20.09 11.93
N GLY A 69 -8.60 -19.82 11.60
CA GLY A 69 -7.47 -20.68 11.94
C GLY A 69 -7.09 -21.69 10.84
N THR A 70 -8.00 -21.99 9.91
CA THR A 70 -7.84 -23.04 8.90
C THR A 70 -8.03 -22.55 7.46
N ASN A 71 -8.80 -21.49 7.26
CA ASN A 71 -9.17 -20.93 5.96
C ASN A 71 -8.10 -20.04 5.31
N ARG A 72 -6.82 -20.19 5.68
CA ARG A 72 -5.70 -19.39 5.14
C ARG A 72 -5.68 -19.38 3.61
N ARG A 73 -5.74 -20.55 2.97
CA ARG A 73 -5.62 -20.67 1.50
C ARG A 73 -6.73 -19.89 0.78
N GLN A 74 -7.95 -19.93 1.32
CA GLN A 74 -9.09 -19.20 0.79
C GLN A 74 -8.87 -17.68 0.89
N LEU A 75 -8.46 -17.19 2.06
CA LEU A 75 -8.20 -15.76 2.27
C LEU A 75 -7.00 -15.26 1.42
N GLN A 76 -5.98 -16.09 1.19
CA GLN A 76 -4.88 -15.73 0.30
C GLN A 76 -5.36 -15.49 -1.14
N LEU A 77 -6.28 -16.32 -1.63
CA LEU A 77 -6.88 -16.18 -2.95
C LEU A 77 -7.82 -14.96 -2.99
N GLU A 78 -8.67 -14.80 -1.99
CA GLU A 78 -9.63 -13.69 -1.89
C GLU A 78 -8.95 -12.32 -1.90
N PHE A 79 -7.85 -12.17 -1.15
CA PHE A 79 -7.11 -10.91 -1.05
C PHE A 79 -5.93 -10.79 -2.04
N GLY A 80 -5.68 -11.82 -2.86
CA GLY A 80 -4.57 -11.84 -3.82
C GLY A 80 -3.20 -11.67 -3.17
N ILE A 81 -2.97 -12.28 -2.00
CA ILE A 81 -1.74 -12.09 -1.21
C ILE A 81 -0.91 -13.36 -1.05
N SER A 82 0.41 -13.18 -1.02
CA SER A 82 1.36 -14.27 -0.75
C SER A 82 1.23 -14.78 0.70
N ARG A 83 1.73 -16.00 0.94
CA ARG A 83 1.75 -16.60 2.29
C ARG A 83 2.50 -15.73 3.28
N GLY A 84 3.65 -15.18 2.88
CA GLY A 84 4.44 -14.29 3.73
C GLY A 84 3.68 -13.02 4.08
N GLN A 85 2.99 -12.42 3.10
CA GLN A 85 2.19 -11.23 3.32
C GLN A 85 0.99 -11.49 4.25
N PHE A 86 0.33 -12.65 4.11
CA PHE A 86 -0.75 -13.07 5.00
C PHE A 86 -0.32 -13.07 6.47
N TYR A 87 0.81 -13.70 6.81
CA TYR A 87 1.29 -13.73 8.19
C TYR A 87 1.78 -12.38 8.70
N LYS A 88 2.34 -11.53 7.83
CA LYS A 88 2.66 -10.14 8.18
C LYS A 88 1.39 -9.39 8.56
N ASP A 89 0.36 -9.45 7.73
CA ASP A 89 -0.90 -8.74 7.96
C ASP A 89 -1.65 -9.27 9.20
N LEU A 90 -1.58 -10.57 9.49
CA LEU A 90 -2.15 -11.14 10.70
C LEU A 90 -1.44 -10.64 11.97
N ARG A 91 -0.10 -10.51 11.93
CA ARG A 91 0.76 -10.14 13.07
C ARG A 91 0.84 -8.62 13.30
N SER A 92 0.76 -7.79 12.26
CA SER A 92 1.01 -6.34 12.29
C SER A 92 -0.14 -5.45 12.81
N GLY A 93 -1.20 -6.00 13.38
CA GLY A 93 -2.26 -5.22 14.02
C GLY A 93 -2.45 -5.56 15.51
N ILE A 94 -1.43 -6.09 16.17
CA ILE A 94 -1.48 -6.23 17.62
C ILE A 94 -1.46 -4.80 18.17
N ASP A 95 -2.65 -4.27 18.47
CA ASP A 95 -2.79 -3.38 19.61
C ASP A 95 -2.17 -4.14 20.78
N PRO A 96 -1.23 -3.57 21.56
CA PRO A 96 -0.57 -4.29 22.66
C PRO A 96 -1.55 -4.84 23.71
N ALA A 97 -2.82 -4.43 23.66
CA ALA A 97 -3.91 -4.90 24.50
C ALA A 97 -4.65 -6.16 24.01
N VAL A 98 -4.51 -6.57 22.73
CA VAL A 98 -5.25 -7.72 22.18
C VAL A 98 -4.28 -8.85 21.83
N GLU A 99 -4.21 -9.87 22.69
CA GLU A 99 -3.35 -11.03 22.49
C GLU A 99 -3.71 -11.72 21.17
N SER A 100 -2.71 -11.88 20.29
CA SER A 100 -2.95 -12.53 19.00
C SER A 100 -3.36 -14.01 19.20
N PRO A 101 -4.20 -14.58 18.32
CA PRO A 101 -4.57 -16.00 18.41
C PRO A 101 -3.35 -16.94 18.38
N ILE A 102 -2.28 -16.54 17.67
CA ILE A 102 -1.03 -17.29 17.58
C ILE A 102 -0.25 -17.29 18.91
N SER A 103 -0.31 -16.20 19.68
CA SER A 103 0.26 -16.15 21.03
C SER A 103 -0.52 -17.02 22.01
N LEU A 104 -1.85 -17.07 21.89
CA LEU A 104 -2.71 -17.94 22.70
C LEU A 104 -2.41 -19.43 22.45
N GLU A 105 -2.35 -19.86 21.19
CA GLU A 105 -2.03 -21.26 20.84
C GLU A 105 -0.65 -21.70 21.34
N ARG A 106 0.36 -20.82 21.24
CA ARG A 106 1.71 -21.11 21.74
C ARG A 106 1.76 -21.22 23.26
N ARG A 107 0.93 -20.47 23.98
CA ARG A 107 0.81 -20.49 25.44
C ARG A 107 0.12 -21.77 25.92
N LEU A 108 -0.95 -22.19 25.24
CA LEU A 108 -1.68 -23.41 25.56
C LEU A 108 -0.84 -24.68 25.36
N ARG A 109 0.08 -24.69 24.38
CA ARG A 109 1.00 -25.82 24.15
C ARG A 109 2.21 -25.89 25.09
N ARG A 110 2.38 -24.92 25.99
CA ARG A 110 3.49 -24.84 26.97
C ARG A 110 3.04 -25.09 28.41
N ARG A 111 1.77 -25.44 28.62
CA ARG A 111 1.26 -26.01 29.88
C ARG A 111 1.05 -27.50 29.68
#